data_AF-A0A945JVI6-F1
#
_entry.id   AF-A0A945JVI6-F1
#
_cell.length_a   1.000
_cell.length_b   1.000
_cell.length_c   1.000
_cell.angle_alpha   90.00
_cell.angle_beta   90.00
_cell.angle_gamma   90.00
#
_symmetry.space_group_name_H-M   'P 1'
#
loop_
_entity.id
_entity.type
_entity.pdbx_description
1 polymer ?
#
loop_
_entity_poly.entity_id
_entity_poly.type
_entity_poly.pdbx_seq_one_letter_code
_entity_poly.pdbx_strand_id
1 'polypeptide(L)'
;MSLIRDRRLHSACVAICVCLMVAGCGDDAKQEPAPTAPDFTANQVLLAEMEVALGKSVALIFTGGGSVPGPGGGQVLVEGTSFIFQQYSPDGELVIDGQLDLNVLASPVTLKGTIQLAGSMELEVLVDMTINILDEPMTYGGTLTVDGEVFDVAELQQETSS
;
A
#
# COMPACT_ATOMS: atom_id res chain seq x y z
N MET A 1 -34.83 35.62 -29.69
CA MET A 1 -34.84 34.53 -30.69
C MET A 1 -33.59 33.70 -30.45
N SER A 2 -33.66 32.68 -29.60
CA SER A 2 -33.99 31.28 -29.95
C SER A 2 -33.22 30.78 -31.15
N LEU A 3 -32.31 29.81 -30.95
CA LEU A 3 -32.59 28.44 -31.37
C LEU A 3 -31.56 27.46 -30.78
N ILE A 4 -32.06 26.72 -29.79
CA ILE A 4 -31.66 25.36 -29.43
C ILE A 4 -31.71 24.50 -30.70
N ARG A 5 -30.71 23.64 -30.92
CA ARG A 5 -30.83 22.57 -31.93
C ARG A 5 -30.33 21.25 -31.37
N ASP A 6 -31.29 20.49 -30.90
CA ASP A 6 -31.31 19.04 -30.76
C ASP A 6 -30.70 18.29 -31.95
N ARG A 7 -29.94 17.24 -31.63
CA ARG A 7 -29.89 16.01 -32.43
C ARG A 7 -29.82 14.75 -31.54
N ARG A 8 -31.01 14.19 -31.33
CA ARG A 8 -31.44 12.78 -31.47
C ARG A 8 -30.54 11.68 -30.88
N LEU A 9 -30.97 10.96 -29.84
CA LEU A 9 -32.06 9.95 -29.77
C LEU A 9 -31.68 8.59 -30.40
N HIS A 10 -31.29 7.65 -29.54
CA HIS A 10 -31.50 6.18 -29.60
C HIS A 10 -31.59 5.75 -28.12
N SER A 11 -32.72 5.49 -27.45
CA SER A 11 -33.91 4.67 -27.72
C SER A 11 -33.64 3.19 -27.97
N ALA A 12 -33.49 2.42 -26.88
CA ALA A 12 -34.07 1.08 -26.69
C ALA A 12 -33.80 0.65 -25.22
N CYS A 13 -34.76 0.81 -24.30
CA CYS A 13 -35.71 -0.23 -23.90
C CYS A 13 -35.06 -1.58 -23.57
N VAL A 14 -34.68 -1.78 -22.30
CA VAL A 14 -34.84 -3.08 -21.63
C VAL A 14 -35.41 -2.83 -20.25
N ALA A 15 -36.74 -2.76 -20.21
CA ALA A 15 -37.51 -2.92 -18.99
C ALA A 15 -37.55 -4.43 -18.67
N ILE A 16 -36.90 -4.85 -17.58
CA ILE A 16 -37.14 -6.16 -16.96
C ILE A 16 -37.77 -5.87 -15.60
N CYS A 17 -39.10 -5.83 -15.60
CA CYS A 17 -39.92 -6.08 -14.42
C CYS A 17 -40.21 -7.57 -14.36
N VAL A 18 -39.70 -8.29 -13.37
CA VAL A 18 -40.39 -9.44 -12.80
C VAL A 18 -40.24 -9.37 -11.28
N CYS A 19 -41.30 -8.94 -10.62
CA CYS A 19 -41.53 -9.16 -9.20
C CYS A 19 -41.95 -10.63 -9.01
N LEU A 20 -41.32 -11.35 -8.09
CA LEU A 20 -41.93 -12.50 -7.43
C LEU A 20 -41.58 -12.44 -5.93
N MET A 21 -42.64 -12.36 -5.15
CA MET A 21 -42.65 -12.18 -3.71
C MET A 21 -42.14 -13.42 -2.96
N VAL A 22 -41.42 -13.21 -1.86
CA VAL A 22 -41.61 -14.01 -0.65
C VAL A 22 -41.66 -13.06 0.54
N ALA A 23 -42.76 -13.14 1.27
CA ALA A 23 -43.00 -12.46 2.53
C ALA A 23 -42.06 -13.00 3.62
N GLY A 24 -41.57 -12.11 4.49
CA GLY A 24 -40.83 -12.48 5.70
C GLY A 24 -40.83 -11.31 6.68
N CYS A 25 -41.26 -11.60 7.91
CA CYS A 25 -41.44 -10.69 9.04
C CYS A 25 -40.24 -9.77 9.33
N GLY A 26 -40.58 -8.63 9.93
CA GLY A 26 -39.64 -7.61 10.32
C GLY A 26 -38.61 -8.03 11.37
N ASP A 27 -37.51 -7.31 11.36
CA ASP A 27 -36.96 -6.64 12.52
C ASP A 27 -36.15 -5.46 11.96
N ASP A 28 -36.36 -4.26 12.49
CA ASP A 28 -35.64 -3.04 12.10
C ASP A 28 -34.26 -3.10 12.75
N ALA A 29 -33.45 -4.06 12.31
CA ALA A 29 -32.04 -4.09 12.64
C ALA A 29 -31.38 -3.06 11.72
N LYS A 30 -31.12 -1.88 12.28
CA LYS A 30 -30.09 -0.98 11.76
C LYS A 30 -28.83 -1.81 11.53
N GLN A 31 -28.63 -2.20 10.29
CA GLN A 31 -27.38 -2.76 9.85
C GLN A 31 -26.41 -1.58 9.85
N GLU A 32 -25.75 -1.36 11.00
CA GLU A 32 -24.46 -0.69 11.00
C GLU A 32 -23.64 -1.38 9.89
N PRO A 33 -23.10 -0.62 8.92
CA PRO A 33 -22.23 -1.23 7.93
C PRO A 33 -21.13 -1.94 8.73
N ALA A 34 -21.00 -3.25 8.49
CA ALA A 34 -19.88 -4.01 9.01
C ALA A 34 -18.61 -3.18 8.71
N PRO A 35 -17.67 -3.07 9.67
CA PRO A 35 -16.42 -2.36 9.40
C PRO A 35 -15.87 -2.93 8.10
N THR A 36 -15.76 -2.07 7.09
CA THR A 36 -15.09 -2.43 5.85
C THR A 36 -13.74 -2.95 6.29
N ALA A 37 -13.47 -4.23 6.02
CA ALA A 37 -12.14 -4.79 6.25
C ALA A 37 -11.12 -3.82 5.64
N PRO A 38 -9.93 -3.66 6.26
CA PRO A 38 -8.91 -2.77 5.74
C PRO A 38 -8.72 -3.01 4.26
N ASP A 39 -8.64 -1.95 3.48
CA ASP A 39 -8.44 -2.06 2.05
C ASP A 39 -7.05 -2.65 1.78
N PHE A 40 -6.99 -3.98 1.62
CA PHE A 40 -5.77 -4.75 1.37
C PHE A 40 -5.01 -4.24 0.14
N THR A 41 -5.70 -3.57 -0.79
CA THR A 41 -5.11 -2.98 -2.00
C THR A 41 -4.09 -1.88 -1.66
N ALA A 42 -4.32 -1.07 -0.62
CA ALA A 42 -3.40 -0.01 -0.20
C ALA A 42 -2.12 -0.58 0.41
N ASN A 43 -2.23 -1.66 1.19
CA ASN A 43 -1.09 -2.35 1.80
C ASN A 43 -0.22 -3.06 0.76
N GLN A 44 -0.81 -3.57 -0.32
CA GLN A 44 -0.08 -4.20 -1.43
C GLN A 44 0.72 -3.17 -2.25
N VAL A 45 0.11 -2.03 -2.58
CA VAL A 45 0.81 -0.93 -3.27
C VAL A 45 1.98 -0.44 -2.42
N LEU A 46 1.77 -0.27 -1.11
CA LEU A 46 2.84 0.11 -0.19
C LEU A 46 4.01 -0.88 -0.22
N LEU A 47 3.74 -2.18 -0.12
CA LEU A 47 4.79 -3.20 -0.11
C LEU A 47 5.60 -3.18 -1.41
N ALA A 48 4.94 -3.08 -2.56
CA ALA A 48 5.61 -2.98 -3.86
C ALA A 48 6.51 -1.73 -3.96
N GLU A 49 6.02 -0.58 -3.50
CA GLU A 49 6.81 0.66 -3.53
C GLU A 49 7.98 0.64 -2.56
N MET A 50 7.80 0.04 -1.38
CA MET A 50 8.88 -0.20 -0.41
C MET A 50 9.94 -1.12 -0.99
N GLU A 51 9.57 -2.22 -1.64
CA GLU A 51 10.51 -3.14 -2.29
C GLU A 51 11.36 -2.42 -3.35
N VAL A 52 10.75 -1.57 -4.18
CA VAL A 52 11.46 -0.77 -5.19
C VAL A 52 12.42 0.22 -4.53
N ALA A 53 11.98 0.94 -3.50
CA ALA A 53 12.80 1.93 -2.81
C ALA A 53 13.99 1.28 -2.08
N LEU A 54 13.75 0.18 -1.37
CA LEU A 54 14.77 -0.59 -0.66
C LEU A 54 15.74 -1.26 -1.64
N GLY A 55 15.25 -1.85 -2.72
CA GLY A 55 16.09 -2.47 -3.75
C GLY A 55 17.06 -1.49 -4.41
N LYS A 56 16.63 -0.24 -4.64
CA LYS A 56 17.51 0.83 -5.15
C LYS A 56 18.50 1.33 -4.09
N SER A 57 18.10 1.36 -2.83
CA SER A 57 18.86 1.99 -1.75
C SER A 57 19.85 1.05 -1.08
N VAL A 58 19.61 -0.27 -1.07
CA VAL A 58 20.44 -1.26 -0.36
C VAL A 58 21.89 -1.27 -0.84
N ALA A 59 22.13 -1.02 -2.13
CA ALA A 59 23.48 -0.94 -2.68
C ALA A 59 24.30 0.18 -2.05
N LEU A 60 23.66 1.27 -1.59
CA LEU A 60 24.34 2.41 -0.99
C LEU A 60 24.93 2.09 0.39
N ILE A 61 24.36 1.12 1.11
CA ILE A 61 24.93 0.65 2.39
C ILE A 61 26.36 0.17 2.18
N PHE A 62 26.61 -0.56 1.08
CA PHE A 62 27.92 -1.12 0.76
C PHE A 62 28.89 -0.10 0.17
N THR A 63 28.40 1.05 -0.31
CA THR A 63 29.22 2.16 -0.80
C THR A 63 29.47 3.24 0.26
N GLY A 64 29.00 3.04 1.50
CA GLY A 64 29.21 3.96 2.62
C GLY A 64 28.12 5.03 2.79
N GLY A 65 26.94 4.84 2.20
CA GLY A 65 25.81 5.75 2.24
C GLY A 65 25.61 6.56 0.96
N GLY A 66 24.64 7.47 0.99
CA GLY A 66 24.27 8.32 -0.15
C GLY A 66 22.79 8.63 -0.19
N SER A 67 22.31 9.22 -1.28
CA SER A 67 20.89 9.54 -1.46
C SER A 67 20.36 8.99 -2.78
N VAL A 68 19.16 8.39 -2.74
CA VAL A 68 18.38 8.01 -3.93
C VAL A 68 17.24 9.00 -4.11
N PRO A 69 17.20 9.80 -5.19
CA PRO A 69 16.08 10.70 -5.45
C PRO A 69 14.82 9.93 -5.83
N GLY A 70 13.66 10.39 -5.35
CA GLY A 70 12.35 9.85 -5.69
C GLY A 70 11.81 10.42 -7.01
N PRO A 71 11.09 9.63 -7.84
CA PRO A 71 10.51 10.11 -9.10
C PRO A 71 9.52 11.27 -8.93
N GLY A 72 8.69 11.23 -7.88
CA GLY A 72 7.72 12.28 -7.53
C GLY A 72 8.32 13.44 -6.73
N GLY A 73 9.61 13.38 -6.41
CA GLY A 73 10.29 14.30 -5.49
C GLY A 73 10.81 13.60 -4.24
N GLY A 74 11.49 14.40 -3.40
CA GLY A 74 12.14 13.91 -2.18
C GLY A 74 13.24 12.89 -2.46
N GLN A 75 13.63 12.17 -1.41
CA GLN A 75 14.74 11.22 -1.47
C GLN A 75 14.70 10.18 -0.35
N VAL A 76 15.38 9.06 -0.58
CA VAL A 76 15.83 8.16 0.49
C VAL A 76 17.30 8.45 0.76
N LEU A 77 17.60 8.90 1.97
CA LEU A 77 18.96 9.06 2.46
C LEU A 77 19.40 7.76 3.17
N VAL A 78 20.57 7.25 2.80
CA VAL A 78 21.15 6.05 3.40
C VAL A 78 22.33 6.48 4.27
N GLU A 79 22.18 6.31 5.58
CA GLU A 79 23.20 6.60 6.58
C GLU A 79 23.55 5.32 7.35
N GLY A 80 24.72 4.75 7.09
CA GLY A 80 25.09 3.46 7.67
C GLY A 80 24.17 2.34 7.18
N THR A 81 23.33 1.81 8.09
CA THR A 81 22.30 0.80 7.78
C THR A 81 20.88 1.33 7.91
N SER A 82 20.71 2.65 8.03
CA SER A 82 19.43 3.32 8.15
C SER A 82 19.01 3.91 6.81
N PHE A 83 17.75 3.69 6.44
CA PHE A 83 17.05 4.32 5.32
C PHE A 83 16.15 5.41 5.88
N ILE A 84 16.43 6.66 5.53
CA ILE A 84 15.67 7.83 5.98
C ILE A 84 14.90 8.38 4.78
N PHE A 85 13.59 8.24 4.81
CA PHE A 85 12.68 8.73 3.78
C PHE A 85 12.38 10.21 4.07
N GLN A 86 12.62 11.07 3.08
CA GLN A 86 12.40 12.51 3.17
C GLN A 86 11.54 12.95 2.00
N GLN A 87 10.23 13.05 2.24
CA GLN A 87 9.19 13.32 1.26
C GLN A 87 9.35 12.44 0.00
N TYR A 88 9.81 11.20 0.18
CA TYR A 88 10.06 10.31 -0.95
C TYR A 88 8.73 9.97 -1.59
N SER A 89 8.58 10.28 -2.87
CA SER A 89 7.37 9.96 -3.60
C SER A 89 7.69 9.06 -4.78
N PRO A 90 7.21 7.80 -4.78
CA PRO A 90 7.45 6.88 -5.89
C PRO A 90 6.67 7.28 -7.16
N ASP A 91 5.46 7.80 -7.00
CA ASP A 91 4.48 8.05 -8.06
C ASP A 91 4.07 9.52 -8.20
N GLY A 92 4.47 10.39 -7.27
CA GLY A 92 4.07 11.80 -7.20
C GLY A 92 2.78 12.06 -6.42
N GLU A 93 2.08 11.02 -5.96
CA GLU A 93 0.81 11.11 -5.24
C GLU A 93 0.93 10.60 -3.79
N LEU A 94 1.62 9.49 -3.59
CA LEU A 94 2.00 8.96 -2.29
C LEU A 94 3.30 9.61 -1.83
N VAL A 95 3.33 10.11 -0.60
CA VAL A 95 4.54 10.65 0.03
C VAL A 95 4.90 9.79 1.22
N ILE A 96 6.16 9.38 1.29
CA ILE A 96 6.72 8.55 2.36
C ILE A 96 7.77 9.36 3.11
N ASP A 97 7.56 9.48 4.42
CA ASP A 97 8.52 10.02 5.38
C ASP A 97 8.82 8.98 6.46
N GLY A 98 9.92 9.17 7.19
CA GLY A 98 10.26 8.33 8.34
C GLY A 98 11.59 7.58 8.16
N GLN A 99 11.78 6.52 8.93
CA GLN A 99 13.06 5.81 8.97
C GLN A 99 12.87 4.30 9.16
N LEU A 100 13.65 3.53 8.41
CA LEU A 100 13.79 2.09 8.55
C LEU A 100 15.25 1.72 8.78
N ASP A 101 15.51 0.93 9.81
CA ASP A 101 16.82 0.43 10.17
C ASP A 101 16.99 -1.02 9.76
N LEU A 102 17.99 -1.28 8.92
CA LEU A 102 18.38 -2.61 8.51
C LEU A 102 19.39 -3.19 9.49
N ASN A 103 19.14 -4.40 9.98
CA ASN A 103 20.11 -5.17 10.74
C ASN A 103 20.61 -6.34 9.88
N VAL A 104 21.72 -6.10 9.20
CA VAL A 104 22.41 -7.10 8.35
C VAL A 104 23.14 -8.17 9.15
N LEU A 105 23.30 -7.99 10.47
CA LEU A 105 23.94 -8.96 11.35
C LEU A 105 22.94 -10.00 11.90
N ALA A 106 21.64 -9.74 11.74
CA ALA A 106 20.60 -10.72 12.04
C ALA A 106 20.49 -11.75 10.89
N SER A 107 20.09 -12.98 11.25
CA SER A 107 19.79 -14.04 10.28
C SER A 107 18.45 -14.70 10.64
N PRO A 108 17.38 -14.48 9.84
CA PRO A 108 17.33 -13.64 8.63
C PRO A 108 17.57 -12.15 8.93
N VAL A 109 17.91 -11.38 7.90
CA VAL A 109 18.12 -9.93 8.00
C VAL A 109 16.80 -9.30 8.49
N THR A 110 16.86 -8.32 9.38
CA THR A 110 15.64 -7.62 9.84
C THR A 110 15.60 -6.19 9.34
N LEU A 111 14.42 -5.69 9.01
CA LEU A 111 14.17 -4.30 8.68
C LEU A 111 13.07 -3.78 9.61
N LYS A 112 13.38 -2.77 10.42
CA LYS A 112 12.45 -2.25 11.42
C LYS A 112 12.37 -0.74 11.38
N GLY A 113 11.22 -0.18 11.71
CA GLY A 113 11.09 1.26 11.89
C GLY A 113 9.68 1.74 11.69
N THR A 114 9.54 3.05 11.49
CA THR A 114 8.23 3.67 11.30
C THR A 114 8.30 4.58 10.10
N ILE A 115 7.30 4.46 9.23
CA ILE A 115 7.10 5.35 8.10
C ILE A 115 5.73 6.01 8.20
N GLN A 116 5.66 7.25 7.75
CA GLN A 116 4.43 8.00 7.61
C GLN A 116 4.11 8.10 6.12
N LEU A 117 2.88 7.75 5.77
CA LEU A 117 2.33 7.90 4.44
C LEU A 117 1.42 9.13 4.44
N ALA A 118 1.57 9.96 3.43
CA ALA A 118 0.76 11.15 3.19
C ALA A 118 0.35 11.26 1.71
N GLY A 119 -0.62 12.13 1.41
CA GLY A 119 -1.10 12.37 0.04
C GLY A 119 -2.31 11.51 -0.31
N SER A 120 -2.12 10.48 -1.14
CA SER A 120 -3.19 9.55 -1.54
C SER A 120 -3.74 8.70 -0.39
N MET A 121 -2.94 8.54 0.68
CA MET A 121 -3.34 7.94 1.96
C MET A 121 -2.67 8.71 3.10
N GLU A 122 -3.30 8.78 4.27
CA GLU A 122 -2.73 9.40 5.47
C GLU A 122 -2.73 8.41 6.63
N LEU A 123 -1.59 7.76 6.86
CA LEU A 123 -1.47 6.70 7.86
C LEU A 123 -0.02 6.50 8.31
N GLU A 124 0.14 6.01 9.54
CA GLU A 124 1.43 5.58 10.07
C GLU A 124 1.56 4.06 9.96
N VAL A 125 2.74 3.59 9.52
CA VAL A 125 3.05 2.17 9.40
C VAL A 125 4.26 1.85 10.25
N LEU A 126 4.06 0.93 11.20
CA LEU A 126 5.16 0.29 11.91
C LEU A 126 5.61 -0.93 11.11
N VAL A 127 6.89 -0.96 10.77
CA VAL A 127 7.52 -2.02 9.98
C VAL A 127 8.35 -2.88 10.91
N ASP A 128 8.09 -4.19 10.95
CA ASP A 128 8.92 -5.18 11.61
C ASP A 128 9.05 -6.42 10.72
N MET A 129 9.93 -6.32 9.72
CA MET A 129 10.07 -7.32 8.67
C MET A 129 11.35 -8.13 8.79
N THR A 130 11.30 -9.34 8.24
CA THR A 130 12.47 -10.18 8.00
C THR A 130 12.67 -10.37 6.50
N ILE A 131 13.92 -10.40 6.07
CA ILE A 131 14.32 -10.58 4.67
C ILE A 131 15.27 -11.78 4.65
N ASN A 132 14.84 -12.85 3.98
CA ASN A 132 15.70 -13.99 3.73
C ASN A 132 16.39 -13.81 2.37
N ILE A 133 17.62 -13.34 2.43
CA ILE A 133 18.48 -13.14 1.25
C ILE A 133 19.10 -14.44 0.71
N LEU A 134 18.91 -15.57 1.43
CA LEU A 134 19.43 -16.87 1.02
C LEU A 134 18.49 -17.59 0.05
N ASP A 135 17.22 -17.17 -0.02
CA ASP A 135 16.23 -17.70 -0.96
C ASP A 135 16.34 -16.95 -2.31
N GLU A 136 16.10 -17.66 -3.42
CA GLU A 136 15.98 -17.07 -4.76
C GLU A 136 14.60 -17.44 -5.37
N PRO A 137 13.69 -16.47 -5.57
CA PRO A 137 13.79 -15.05 -5.19
C PRO A 137 13.83 -14.84 -3.68
N MET A 138 14.34 -13.69 -3.24
CA MET A 138 14.38 -13.30 -1.83
C MET A 138 12.97 -13.36 -1.24
N THR A 139 12.82 -13.94 -0.05
CA THR A 139 11.53 -14.02 0.64
C THR A 139 11.47 -13.00 1.77
N TYR A 140 10.26 -12.48 2.00
CA TYR A 140 9.99 -11.49 3.03
C TYR A 140 9.00 -12.08 4.03
N GLY A 141 9.17 -11.73 5.29
CA GLY A 141 8.28 -12.12 6.37
C GLY A 141 8.21 -11.04 7.45
N GLY A 142 7.64 -11.39 8.60
CA GLY A 142 7.38 -10.44 9.67
C GLY A 142 6.05 -9.72 9.47
N THR A 143 5.93 -8.52 10.03
CA THR A 143 4.65 -7.82 10.12
C THR A 143 4.73 -6.35 9.72
N LEU A 144 3.60 -5.85 9.23
CA LEU A 144 3.31 -4.44 9.10
C LEU A 144 2.18 -4.11 10.06
N THR A 145 2.30 -3.06 10.85
CA THR A 145 1.19 -2.55 11.66
C THR A 145 0.69 -1.26 11.06
N VAL A 146 -0.56 -1.24 10.59
CA VAL A 146 -1.21 -0.09 9.97
C VAL A 146 -2.43 0.26 10.82
N ASP A 147 -2.50 1.49 11.33
CA ASP A 147 -3.60 1.96 12.21
C ASP A 147 -3.91 1.02 13.40
N GLY A 148 -2.86 0.38 13.94
CA GLY A 148 -2.97 -0.57 15.05
C GLY A 148 -3.38 -2.00 14.67
N GLU A 149 -3.67 -2.27 13.40
CA GLU A 149 -3.91 -3.61 12.88
C GLU A 149 -2.62 -4.24 12.34
N VAL A 150 -2.41 -5.52 12.64
CA VAL A 150 -1.18 -6.26 12.29
C VAL A 150 -1.45 -7.14 11.08
N PHE A 151 -0.67 -6.92 10.01
CA PHE A 151 -0.69 -7.68 8.77
C PHE A 151 0.56 -8.52 8.65
N ASP A 152 0.40 -9.79 8.26
CA ASP A 152 1.52 -10.67 7.95
C ASP A 152 2.04 -10.41 6.53
N VAL A 153 3.35 -10.18 6.40
CA VAL A 153 3.97 -9.83 5.11
C VAL A 153 3.95 -11.01 4.14
N ALA A 154 4.12 -12.24 4.63
CA ALA A 154 4.12 -13.41 3.77
C ALA A 154 2.71 -13.72 3.22
N GLU A 155 1.65 -13.34 3.95
CA GLU A 155 0.28 -13.39 3.44
C GLU A 155 0.03 -12.33 2.36
N LEU A 156 0.45 -11.08 2.58
CA LEU A 156 0.30 -9.99 1.60
C LEU A 156 1.00 -10.28 0.26
N GLN A 157 2.14 -10.98 0.28
CA GLN A 157 2.85 -11.37 -0.94
C GLN A 157 2.12 -12.43 -1.78
N GLN A 158 1.36 -13.32 -1.14
CA GLN A 158 0.60 -14.36 -1.84
C GLN A 158 -0.59 -13.77 -2.59
N GLU A 159 -1.23 -12.74 -2.05
CA GLU A 159 -2.35 -12.05 -2.71
C GLU A 159 -1.92 -11.25 -3.93
N THR A 160 -0.69 -10.74 -3.94
CA THR A 160 -0.12 -9.97 -5.08
C THR A 160 0.24 -10.87 -6.26
N SER A 161 0.40 -12.18 -6.03
CA SER A 161 0.82 -13.17 -7.04
C SER A 161 -0.34 -13.92 -7.71
N SER A 162 -1.60 -13.62 -7.34
CA SER A 162 -2.80 -14.28 -7.86
C SER A 162 -3.53 -13.48 -8.94
#